data_AF-A0A7V3VSJ4-F1
#
_entry.id   AF-A0A7V3VSJ4-F1
#
_cell.length_a   1.000
_cell.length_b   1.000
_cell.length_c   1.000
_cell.angle_alpha   90.00
_cell.angle_beta   90.00
_cell.angle_gamma   90.00
#
_symmetry.space_group_name_H-M   'P 1'
#
loop_
_entity.id
_entity.type
_entity.pdbx_description
1 polymer ?
#
loop_
_entity_poly.entity_id
_entity_poly.type
_entity_poly.pdbx_seq_one_letter_code
_entity_poly.pdbx_strand_id
1 'polypeptide(L)'
;MRKLLWLFLVFVPTLSFALQISSLTANPVFLLKGDTVNLSISASPSSMIVKSSLALYDSSANATYVLYNAQISGNNYSWPYYVGDSSNYRAQAIFSTSAGTVYSNTATFTTNIPAASVQSTIVTIPFISNVMSSYSVNVKNIGSQTLYFTTESSPTGLSISPEEGQIFSGESTSISLSFTGFFLPGKNYTLDAILKSNDPRTNMSTYLLGRFLVGPDGLEITPVELSNTKVGVGSDITAYFSILYSDVTVSYVYAIWATPNNTYTFNLPLSGNNFSTNINTTMAGTYTFSKIIVGYTYNGQNLQMVLSPNINVSVYDVPNSMNLTLINGTQKVAAVISSSSTPTLYAFDNSVNTQIPVVKVGQTWTGTYTYANTPGQVTITSSFQGTQTVISKTFSRYMVQGNQNLYFSDGWITIPSSAFPNPALVAFYSENFNPSSYYTGYSTFNQISDSISLVSTITPASSFDYTLYFNTESVNGLLGNVKVYSENKGNWYLSSIIPNVTIQMANFYAKTGTYALGLNTQIEAGQIPSIDSFVAVPAKLIGNGNVQFFLTVDEDCYYQIYIYDLRGRIVGYQKGTALKINNNLVYTLNSAQLSNGLYTAVIGIGNSPNGFSQSKSIPFVVVK
;
A
#
# COMPACT_ATOMS: atom_id res chain seq x y z
N MET A 1 -6.08 46.37 97.20
CA MET A 1 -6.06 45.28 96.20
C MET A 1 -7.46 45.06 95.68
N ARG A 2 -7.60 45.04 94.33
CA ARG A 2 -8.65 44.47 93.46
C ARG A 2 -10.01 44.16 94.10
N LYS A 3 -11.07 44.94 93.85
CA LYS A 3 -11.97 45.00 92.67
C LYS A 3 -13.33 44.35 92.98
N LEU A 4 -14.35 45.23 93.06
CA LEU A 4 -15.72 45.08 92.54
C LEU A 4 -16.13 43.68 92.02
N LEU A 5 -17.23 43.14 92.55
CA LEU A 5 -18.19 42.40 91.73
C LEU A 5 -19.56 43.08 91.84
N TRP A 6 -20.00 43.61 90.71
CA TRP A 6 -21.28 44.26 90.48
C TRP A 6 -22.39 43.24 90.25
N LEU A 7 -23.58 43.63 90.74
CA LEU A 7 -24.92 43.42 90.21
C LEU A 7 -24.97 42.99 88.71
N PHE A 8 -25.70 41.93 88.37
CA PHE A 8 -26.48 41.89 87.13
C PHE A 8 -27.73 41.00 87.23
N LEU A 9 -28.84 41.62 86.86
CA LEU A 9 -30.18 41.10 86.67
C LEU A 9 -30.28 39.71 86.02
N VAL A 10 -31.14 38.87 86.61
CA VAL A 10 -31.78 37.76 85.90
C VAL A 10 -32.85 38.35 84.98
N PHE A 11 -32.44 38.79 83.79
CA PHE A 11 -33.32 38.80 82.63
C PHE A 11 -33.27 37.39 82.06
N VAL A 12 -34.34 36.60 82.25
CA VAL A 12 -34.57 35.42 81.42
C VAL A 12 -34.90 35.96 80.03
N PRO A 13 -34.07 35.78 79.00
CA PRO A 13 -34.51 36.08 77.65
C PRO A 13 -35.55 35.02 77.32
N THR A 14 -36.82 35.39 77.28
CA THR A 14 -37.80 34.64 76.50
C THR A 14 -37.28 34.63 75.07
N LEU A 15 -36.59 33.55 74.68
CA LEU A 15 -36.25 33.29 73.29
C LEU A 15 -37.58 33.21 72.54
N SER A 16 -38.00 34.32 71.94
CA SER A 16 -39.07 34.33 70.97
C SER A 16 -38.55 33.57 69.75
N PHE A 17 -38.81 32.26 69.69
CA PHE A 17 -38.61 31.49 68.48
C PHE A 17 -39.52 32.08 67.41
N ALA A 18 -38.96 32.85 66.49
CA ALA A 18 -39.70 33.31 65.32
C ALA A 18 -39.84 32.14 64.35
N LEU A 19 -41.04 31.95 63.79
CA LEU A 19 -41.26 30.97 62.74
C LEU A 19 -40.37 31.34 61.53
N GLN A 20 -39.49 30.43 61.14
CA GLN A 20 -38.68 30.53 59.93
C GLN A 20 -39.35 29.73 58.82
N ILE A 21 -39.72 30.42 57.74
CA ILE A 21 -40.26 29.82 56.52
C ILE A 21 -39.21 29.88 55.41
N SER A 22 -38.98 28.76 54.73
CA SER A 22 -38.16 28.71 53.52
C SER A 22 -38.95 29.25 52.32
N SER A 23 -38.30 29.37 51.18
CA SER A 23 -39.01 29.67 49.93
C SER A 23 -39.90 28.50 49.53
N LEU A 24 -41.15 28.79 49.17
CA LEU A 24 -42.05 27.88 48.47
C LEU A 24 -41.50 27.63 47.06
N THR A 25 -41.45 26.37 46.66
CA THR A 25 -40.97 25.92 45.35
C THR A 25 -42.01 25.07 44.66
N ALA A 26 -42.07 25.16 43.33
CA ALA A 26 -42.87 24.30 42.47
C ALA A 26 -41.93 23.37 41.71
N ASN A 27 -42.18 22.06 41.75
CA ASN A 27 -41.39 21.09 41.00
C ASN A 27 -42.32 20.06 40.33
N PRO A 28 -42.32 19.95 38.99
CA PRO A 28 -41.61 20.82 38.02
C PRO A 28 -42.27 22.21 37.87
N VAL A 29 -41.50 23.19 37.36
CA VAL A 29 -42.00 24.56 37.05
C VAL A 29 -42.75 24.59 35.71
N PHE A 30 -42.34 23.74 34.76
CA PHE A 30 -42.96 23.58 33.45
C PHE A 30 -43.46 22.14 33.33
N LEU A 31 -44.74 21.96 33.01
CA LEU A 31 -45.39 20.65 32.91
C LEU A 31 -46.54 20.68 31.90
N LEU A 32 -47.12 19.52 31.59
CA LEU A 32 -48.27 19.45 30.69
C LEU A 32 -49.60 19.47 31.47
N LYS A 33 -50.68 19.81 30.75
CA LYS A 33 -52.04 19.57 31.23
C LYS A 33 -52.20 18.07 31.53
N GLY A 34 -52.69 17.74 32.72
CA GLY A 34 -52.82 16.37 33.21
C GLY A 34 -51.64 15.87 34.05
N ASP A 35 -50.58 16.67 34.23
CA ASP A 35 -49.48 16.34 35.14
C ASP A 35 -49.76 16.85 36.56
N THR A 36 -49.02 16.30 37.52
CA THR A 36 -49.05 16.77 38.92
C THR A 36 -47.80 17.59 39.22
N VAL A 37 -47.98 18.80 39.73
CA VAL A 37 -46.90 19.60 40.32
C VAL A 37 -46.86 19.35 41.82
N ASN A 38 -45.66 19.33 42.40
CA ASN A 38 -45.50 19.32 43.84
C ASN A 38 -45.04 20.69 44.33
N LEU A 39 -45.84 21.31 45.21
CA LEU A 39 -45.56 22.61 45.82
C LEU A 39 -45.03 22.37 47.24
N SER A 40 -43.78 22.72 47.50
CA SER A 40 -43.11 22.34 48.74
C SER A 40 -42.39 23.50 49.43
N ILE A 41 -42.45 23.51 50.76
CA ILE A 41 -41.86 24.53 51.64
C ILE A 41 -41.49 23.91 52.99
N SER A 42 -40.44 24.43 53.62
CA SER A 42 -40.07 24.09 54.99
C SER A 42 -40.47 25.23 55.93
N ALA A 43 -41.07 24.90 57.08
CA ALA A 43 -41.43 25.86 58.11
C ALA A 43 -41.05 25.31 59.49
N SER A 44 -40.20 26.05 60.22
CA SER A 44 -39.59 25.61 61.48
C SER A 44 -39.69 26.68 62.57
N PRO A 45 -39.97 26.30 63.83
CA PRO A 45 -40.36 24.96 64.25
C PRO A 45 -41.81 24.65 63.89
N SER A 46 -42.09 23.44 63.37
CA SER A 46 -43.43 22.99 63.00
C SER A 46 -44.45 23.04 64.16
N SER A 47 -43.98 22.96 65.40
CA SER A 47 -44.80 23.08 66.61
C SER A 47 -45.50 24.43 66.78
N MET A 48 -45.10 25.46 66.03
CA MET A 48 -45.76 26.78 66.05
C MET A 48 -46.93 26.89 65.06
N ILE A 49 -47.11 25.90 64.17
CA ILE A 49 -48.09 25.94 63.08
C ILE A 49 -49.38 25.27 63.54
N VAL A 50 -50.46 26.04 63.61
CA VAL A 50 -51.81 25.57 63.97
C VAL A 50 -52.56 25.07 62.74
N LYS A 51 -52.41 25.77 61.61
CA LYS A 51 -52.99 25.40 60.32
C LYS A 51 -52.05 25.77 59.18
N SER A 52 -52.04 24.96 58.13
CA SER A 52 -51.34 25.24 56.88
C SER A 52 -52.30 25.08 55.71
N SER A 53 -52.28 26.01 54.78
CA SER A 53 -53.02 25.93 53.52
C SER A 53 -52.23 26.57 52.39
N LEU A 54 -52.55 26.22 51.15
CA LEU A 54 -51.97 26.83 49.96
C LEU A 54 -53.05 27.55 49.17
N ALA A 55 -52.88 28.86 48.95
CA ALA A 55 -53.68 29.59 47.99
C ALA A 55 -53.05 29.44 46.60
N LEU A 56 -53.81 28.90 45.64
CA LEU A 56 -53.39 28.67 44.27
C LEU A 56 -54.28 29.45 43.32
N TYR A 57 -53.72 30.46 42.65
CA TYR A 57 -54.39 31.21 41.60
C TYR A 57 -54.16 30.53 40.24
N ASP A 58 -55.25 30.27 39.53
CA ASP A 58 -55.27 29.78 38.14
C ASP A 58 -55.70 30.93 37.21
N SER A 59 -54.80 31.33 36.31
CA SER A 59 -55.07 32.43 35.37
C SER A 59 -56.17 32.14 34.34
N SER A 60 -56.41 30.87 33.99
CA SER A 60 -57.39 30.47 32.97
C SER A 60 -58.82 30.51 33.50
N ALA A 61 -59.01 30.06 34.75
CA ALA A 61 -60.29 30.14 35.46
C ALA A 61 -60.52 31.52 36.11
N ASN A 62 -59.48 32.36 36.13
CA ASN A 62 -59.44 33.61 36.89
C ASN A 62 -59.92 33.44 38.35
N ALA A 63 -59.48 32.35 38.99
CA ALA A 63 -59.98 31.90 40.28
C ALA A 63 -58.82 31.51 41.22
N THR A 64 -59.07 31.62 42.53
CA THR A 64 -58.13 31.14 43.56
C THR A 64 -58.74 29.96 44.29
N TYR A 65 -57.99 28.84 44.31
CA TYR A 65 -58.33 27.63 45.04
C TYR A 65 -57.50 27.55 46.33
N VAL A 66 -58.09 27.03 47.41
CA VAL A 66 -57.38 26.82 48.67
C VAL A 66 -57.21 25.33 48.92
N LEU A 67 -55.96 24.88 49.01
CA LEU A 67 -55.60 23.49 49.30
C LEU A 67 -55.26 23.35 50.78
N TYR A 68 -56.09 22.62 51.54
CA TYR A 68 -55.95 22.49 53.00
C TYR A 68 -55.08 21.31 53.44
N ASN A 69 -54.98 20.26 52.62
CA ASN A 69 -54.36 19.00 53.01
C ASN A 69 -52.90 18.94 52.52
N ALA A 70 -51.98 19.49 53.33
CA ALA A 70 -50.54 19.31 53.10
C ALA A 70 -50.11 17.89 53.50
N GLN A 71 -49.22 17.28 52.72
CA GLN A 71 -48.41 16.15 53.17
C GLN A 71 -47.26 16.69 54.02
N ILE A 72 -47.21 16.30 55.30
CA ILE A 72 -46.28 16.86 56.29
C ILE A 72 -45.24 15.80 56.69
N SER A 73 -43.96 16.16 56.63
CA SER A 73 -42.85 15.34 57.13
C SER A 73 -41.85 16.20 57.89
N GLY A 74 -41.92 16.17 59.22
CA GLY A 74 -41.12 17.04 60.09
C GLY A 74 -41.49 18.51 59.87
N ASN A 75 -40.52 19.31 59.44
CA ASN A 75 -40.72 20.73 59.12
C ASN A 75 -41.13 20.97 57.64
N ASN A 76 -41.30 19.92 56.83
CA ASN A 76 -41.60 20.06 55.39
C ASN A 76 -43.08 19.87 55.11
N TYR A 77 -43.64 20.76 54.32
CA TYR A 77 -45.04 20.77 53.88
C TYR A 77 -45.07 20.67 52.36
N SER A 78 -45.89 19.77 51.83
CA SER A 78 -45.99 19.49 50.40
C SER A 78 -47.45 19.42 49.95
N TRP A 79 -47.79 20.09 48.86
CA TRP A 79 -49.11 20.04 48.23
C TRP A 79 -48.96 19.51 46.79
N PRO A 80 -49.27 18.23 46.54
CA PRO A 80 -49.43 17.75 45.17
C PRO A 80 -50.70 18.36 44.57
N TYR A 81 -50.58 18.93 43.38
CA TYR A 81 -51.69 19.53 42.66
C TYR A 81 -51.74 18.99 41.23
N TYR A 82 -52.86 18.36 40.88
CA TYR A 82 -53.14 17.88 39.53
C TYR A 82 -53.60 19.05 38.66
N VAL A 83 -52.85 19.33 37.60
CA VAL A 83 -53.13 20.48 36.75
C VAL A 83 -54.14 20.11 35.67
N GLY A 84 -55.37 20.59 35.85
CA GLY A 84 -56.49 20.26 34.98
C GLY A 84 -56.51 20.99 33.64
N ASP A 85 -55.86 22.15 33.51
CA ASP A 85 -55.93 23.05 32.36
C ASP A 85 -54.57 23.63 31.94
N SER A 86 -54.52 24.24 30.75
CA SER A 86 -53.34 24.96 30.25
C SER A 86 -53.37 26.41 30.75
N SER A 87 -52.53 26.73 31.74
CA SER A 87 -52.60 28.00 32.47
C SER A 87 -51.27 28.38 33.13
N ASN A 88 -51.16 29.64 33.53
CA ASN A 88 -50.14 30.12 34.45
C ASN A 88 -50.67 30.10 35.88
N TYR A 89 -49.89 29.52 36.79
CA TYR A 89 -50.27 29.34 38.19
C TYR A 89 -49.39 30.18 39.11
N ARG A 90 -50.01 30.67 40.18
CA ARG A 90 -49.31 31.35 41.28
C ARG A 90 -49.76 30.75 42.60
N ALA A 91 -48.83 30.25 43.40
CA ALA A 91 -49.10 29.61 44.68
C ALA A 91 -48.45 30.37 45.83
N GLN A 92 -49.15 30.50 46.95
CA GLN A 92 -48.61 31.07 48.19
C GLN A 92 -49.07 30.21 49.37
N ALA A 93 -48.11 29.77 50.18
CA ALA A 93 -48.39 29.03 51.41
C ALA A 93 -48.78 30.01 52.52
N ILE A 94 -49.78 29.60 53.29
CA ILE A 94 -50.38 30.37 54.39
C ILE A 94 -50.26 29.50 55.64
N PHE A 95 -49.54 30.00 56.64
CA PHE A 95 -49.38 29.35 57.93
C PHE A 95 -50.06 30.18 59.02
N SER A 96 -51.02 29.60 59.73
CA SER A 96 -51.62 30.21 60.90
C SER A 96 -50.88 29.74 62.15
N THR A 97 -50.42 30.68 62.96
CA THR A 97 -49.80 30.46 64.28
C THR A 97 -50.66 31.06 65.37
N SER A 98 -50.33 30.82 66.64
CA SER A 98 -50.97 31.51 67.77
C SER A 98 -50.74 33.03 67.78
N ALA A 99 -49.69 33.52 67.09
CA ALA A 99 -49.31 34.93 67.04
C ALA A 99 -49.84 35.67 65.80
N GLY A 100 -50.37 34.94 64.80
CA GLY A 100 -50.87 35.52 63.55
C GLY A 100 -50.65 34.63 62.33
N THR A 101 -50.95 35.18 61.15
CA THR A 101 -50.80 34.50 59.85
C THR A 101 -49.50 34.93 59.17
N VAL A 102 -48.73 33.96 58.68
CA VAL A 102 -47.48 34.16 57.93
C VAL A 102 -47.67 33.64 56.50
N TYR A 103 -47.21 34.42 55.52
CA TYR A 103 -47.30 34.10 54.10
C TYR A 103 -45.92 33.81 53.53
N SER A 104 -45.81 32.80 52.66
CA SER A 104 -44.59 32.56 51.89
C SER A 104 -44.39 33.55 50.75
N ASN A 105 -43.26 33.45 50.05
CA ASN A 105 -43.15 33.97 48.69
C ASN A 105 -44.18 33.31 47.78
N THR A 106 -44.41 33.93 46.62
CA THR A 106 -45.19 33.35 45.54
C THR A 106 -44.32 32.41 44.72
N ALA A 107 -44.71 31.15 44.61
CA ALA A 107 -44.15 30.20 43.64
C ALA A 107 -44.98 30.26 42.35
N THR A 108 -44.33 30.19 41.20
CA THR A 108 -44.99 30.17 39.90
C THR A 108 -44.64 28.91 39.14
N PHE A 109 -45.62 28.33 38.47
CA PHE A 109 -45.43 27.22 37.53
C PHE A 109 -46.46 27.39 36.40
N THR A 110 -46.23 26.72 35.27
CA THR A 110 -47.10 26.89 34.11
C THR A 110 -47.21 25.63 33.28
N THR A 111 -48.44 25.34 32.87
CA THR A 111 -48.76 24.37 31.81
C THR A 111 -48.94 25.05 30.47
N ASN A 112 -48.86 26.38 30.43
CA ASN A 112 -48.98 27.17 29.23
C ASN A 112 -47.64 27.25 28.48
N ILE A 113 -47.19 26.11 27.96
CA ILE A 113 -45.86 25.93 27.36
C ILE A 113 -45.95 25.28 25.98
N PRO A 114 -44.95 25.48 25.11
CA PRO A 114 -44.75 24.62 23.96
C PRO A 114 -44.15 23.29 24.42
N ALA A 115 -44.56 22.18 23.80
CA ALA A 115 -43.98 20.88 24.15
C ALA A 115 -44.03 19.89 23.00
N ALA A 116 -42.95 19.16 22.78
CA ALA A 116 -42.87 18.22 21.66
C ALA A 116 -43.09 16.76 22.10
N SER A 117 -43.63 15.97 21.17
CA SER A 117 -43.60 14.51 21.17
C SER A 117 -43.05 14.04 19.83
N VAL A 118 -42.06 13.17 19.86
CA VAL A 118 -41.37 12.67 18.65
C VAL A 118 -41.45 11.14 18.64
N GLN A 119 -41.81 10.59 17.48
CA GLN A 119 -41.71 9.15 17.25
C GLN A 119 -40.37 8.83 16.57
N SER A 120 -39.32 8.69 17.39
CA SER A 120 -37.96 8.47 16.89
C SER A 120 -37.83 7.15 16.13
N THR A 121 -36.91 7.10 15.18
CA THR A 121 -36.61 5.88 14.41
C THR A 121 -35.12 5.50 14.49
N ILE A 122 -34.80 4.21 14.39
CA ILE A 122 -33.43 3.72 14.20
C ILE A 122 -33.38 3.10 12.81
N VAL A 123 -32.45 3.59 12.00
CA VAL A 123 -32.26 3.17 10.61
C VAL A 123 -30.88 2.53 10.48
N THR A 124 -30.82 1.35 9.90
CA THR A 124 -29.55 0.73 9.50
C THR A 124 -29.35 0.97 8.01
N ILE A 125 -28.26 1.67 7.67
CA ILE A 125 -27.90 1.91 6.27
C ILE A 125 -26.76 0.97 5.89
N PRO A 126 -26.96 0.07 4.91
CA PRO A 126 -25.88 -0.72 4.35
C PRO A 126 -24.95 0.21 3.56
N PHE A 127 -23.65 -0.02 3.66
CA PHE A 127 -22.64 0.83 3.01
C PHE A 127 -22.78 0.88 1.48
N ILE A 128 -23.45 -0.12 0.87
CA ILE A 128 -23.54 -0.33 -0.58
C ILE A 128 -25.00 -0.34 -1.06
N SER A 129 -25.90 0.47 -0.49
CA SER A 129 -27.16 0.78 -1.20
C SER A 129 -27.02 2.08 -1.99
N ASN A 130 -27.07 1.99 -3.32
CA ASN A 130 -27.28 3.14 -4.22
C ASN A 130 -28.70 3.75 -4.08
N VAL A 131 -29.50 3.27 -3.14
CA VAL A 131 -30.87 3.73 -2.88
C VAL A 131 -30.84 4.62 -1.65
N MET A 132 -30.79 5.94 -1.87
CA MET A 132 -30.99 6.93 -0.81
C MET A 132 -32.44 6.89 -0.37
N SER A 133 -32.74 6.04 0.63
CA SER A 133 -34.08 5.99 1.22
C SER A 133 -34.28 7.22 2.09
N SER A 134 -35.35 7.98 1.81
CA SER A 134 -35.81 9.07 2.65
C SER A 134 -36.76 8.52 3.71
N TYR A 135 -36.53 8.89 4.97
CA TYR A 135 -37.34 8.48 6.12
C TYR A 135 -38.11 9.67 6.64
N SER A 136 -39.36 9.46 7.03
CA SER A 136 -40.22 10.53 7.53
C SER A 136 -40.56 10.32 9.00
N VAL A 137 -40.29 11.32 9.83
CA VAL A 137 -40.54 11.30 11.28
C VAL A 137 -41.64 12.30 11.61
N ASN A 138 -42.66 11.87 12.34
CA ASN A 138 -43.74 12.74 12.79
C ASN A 138 -43.35 13.41 14.13
N VAL A 139 -43.53 14.72 14.19
CA VAL A 139 -43.36 15.53 15.40
C VAL A 139 -44.67 16.22 15.70
N LYS A 140 -45.19 16.04 16.91
CA LYS A 140 -46.44 16.64 17.38
C LYS A 140 -46.18 17.66 18.49
N ASN A 141 -46.85 18.81 18.43
CA ASN A 141 -46.90 19.73 19.55
C ASN A 141 -48.00 19.31 20.53
N ILE A 142 -47.59 18.81 21.69
CA ILE A 142 -48.46 18.39 22.79
C ILE A 142 -48.64 19.48 23.86
N GLY A 143 -47.95 20.62 23.70
CA GLY A 143 -48.12 21.80 24.53
C GLY A 143 -49.26 22.70 24.04
N SER A 144 -49.53 23.76 24.80
CA SER A 144 -50.59 24.73 24.48
C SER A 144 -50.08 25.99 23.77
N GLN A 145 -48.76 26.15 23.64
CA GLN A 145 -48.13 27.26 22.90
C GLN A 145 -47.44 26.74 21.64
N THR A 146 -47.20 27.62 20.66
CA THR A 146 -46.48 27.28 19.44
C THR A 146 -45.06 26.78 19.73
N LEU A 147 -44.75 25.58 19.24
CA LEU A 147 -43.42 24.99 19.32
C LEU A 147 -42.59 25.51 18.14
N TYR A 148 -41.47 26.15 18.42
CA TYR A 148 -40.45 26.51 17.43
C TYR A 148 -39.31 25.52 17.51
N PHE A 149 -38.79 25.11 16.36
CA PHE A 149 -37.71 24.13 16.31
C PHE A 149 -36.70 24.41 15.20
N THR A 150 -35.50 23.88 15.41
CA THR A 150 -34.45 23.70 14.40
C THR A 150 -33.98 22.25 14.40
N THR A 151 -33.39 21.79 13.31
CA THR A 151 -32.88 20.43 13.19
C THR A 151 -31.41 20.40 12.77
N GLU A 152 -30.67 19.40 13.24
CA GLU A 152 -29.27 19.21 12.87
C GLU A 152 -28.89 17.73 12.81
N SER A 153 -27.81 17.45 12.09
CA SER A 153 -27.16 16.13 12.02
C SER A 153 -25.89 16.14 12.86
N SER A 154 -25.70 15.15 13.73
CA SER A 154 -24.48 14.99 14.53
C SER A 154 -23.94 13.55 14.49
N PRO A 155 -22.73 13.31 13.94
CA PRO A 155 -21.95 14.24 13.12
C PRO A 155 -22.67 14.57 11.80
N THR A 156 -22.11 15.49 11.01
CA THR A 156 -22.67 15.88 9.71
C THR A 156 -22.72 14.67 8.76
N GLY A 157 -23.84 14.50 8.04
CA GLY A 157 -24.04 13.35 7.13
C GLY A 157 -25.49 13.00 6.81
N LEU A 158 -26.46 13.69 7.42
CA LEU A 158 -27.88 13.63 7.07
C LEU A 158 -28.35 14.98 6.54
N SER A 159 -29.17 14.97 5.50
CA SER A 159 -30.03 16.10 5.11
C SER A 159 -31.37 15.95 5.83
N ILE A 160 -31.79 17.03 6.50
CA ILE A 160 -33.00 17.08 7.30
C ILE A 160 -33.87 18.22 6.76
N SER A 161 -35.15 17.95 6.50
CA SER A 161 -36.07 18.95 5.96
C SER A 161 -37.43 18.90 6.65
N PRO A 162 -37.99 20.04 7.09
CA PRO A 162 -37.38 21.38 7.07
C PRO A 162 -36.30 21.55 8.16
N GLU A 163 -35.32 22.43 7.92
CA GLU A 163 -34.23 22.72 8.88
C GLU A 163 -34.69 23.53 10.10
N GLU A 164 -35.74 24.32 9.93
CA GLU A 164 -36.39 25.09 10.98
C GLU A 164 -37.90 25.18 10.70
N GLY A 165 -38.68 25.41 11.75
CA GLY A 165 -40.12 25.53 11.59
C GLY A 165 -40.87 25.83 12.87
N GLN A 166 -42.19 25.83 12.73
CA GLN A 166 -43.12 26.01 13.84
C GLN A 166 -44.27 24.99 13.77
N ILE A 167 -44.75 24.55 14.92
CA ILE A 167 -45.88 23.63 15.04
C ILE A 167 -46.89 24.26 16.02
N PHE A 168 -48.08 24.58 15.53
CA PHE A 168 -49.15 25.11 16.37
C PHE A 168 -49.62 24.05 17.38
N SER A 169 -50.21 24.52 18.49
CA SER A 169 -50.73 23.64 19.55
C SER A 169 -51.66 22.57 18.99
N GLY A 170 -51.39 21.29 19.30
CA GLY A 170 -52.21 20.15 18.87
C GLY A 170 -51.91 19.61 17.47
N GLU A 171 -51.19 20.37 16.64
CA GLU A 171 -50.83 19.99 15.27
C GLU A 171 -49.59 19.10 15.22
N SER A 172 -49.38 18.46 14.07
CA SER A 172 -48.18 17.67 13.78
C SER A 172 -47.53 18.10 12.47
N THR A 173 -46.22 17.97 12.39
CA THR A 173 -45.45 18.11 11.15
C THR A 173 -44.68 16.84 10.84
N SER A 174 -44.29 16.69 9.58
CA SER A 174 -43.51 15.57 9.08
C SER A 174 -42.12 16.07 8.69
N ILE A 175 -41.09 15.51 9.29
CA ILE A 175 -39.68 15.86 9.02
C ILE A 175 -39.04 14.74 8.21
N SER A 176 -38.52 15.07 7.04
CA SER A 176 -37.80 14.15 6.16
C SER A 176 -36.32 14.08 6.54
N LEU A 177 -35.79 12.86 6.64
CA LEU A 177 -34.41 12.52 6.94
C LEU A 177 -33.85 11.74 5.76
N SER A 178 -32.78 12.24 5.16
CA SER A 178 -32.12 11.60 4.01
C SER A 178 -30.62 11.50 4.25
N PHE A 179 -30.03 10.36 3.94
CA PHE A 179 -28.60 10.15 4.09
C PHE A 179 -27.83 10.86 2.96
N THR A 180 -26.81 11.66 3.31
CA THR A 180 -26.03 12.46 2.35
C THR A 180 -24.52 12.42 2.56
N GLY A 181 -24.05 11.81 3.66
CA GLY A 181 -22.62 11.77 4.00
C GLY A 181 -21.82 10.74 3.19
N PHE A 182 -20.60 11.10 2.83
CA PHE A 182 -19.58 10.17 2.33
C PHE A 182 -18.74 9.67 3.50
N PHE A 183 -18.77 8.37 3.77
CA PHE A 183 -18.00 7.74 4.85
C PHE A 183 -16.93 6.82 4.27
N LEU A 184 -15.87 6.55 5.04
CA LEU A 184 -14.81 5.63 4.61
C LEU A 184 -15.26 4.18 4.84
N PRO A 185 -15.02 3.27 3.88
CA PRO A 185 -15.31 1.85 4.05
C PRO A 185 -14.61 1.26 5.28
N GLY A 186 -15.25 0.28 5.94
CA GLY A 186 -14.64 -0.49 7.04
C GLY A 186 -14.77 0.11 8.44
N LYS A 187 -15.55 1.19 8.63
CA LYS A 187 -15.85 1.77 9.95
C LYS A 187 -17.35 1.82 10.22
N ASN A 188 -17.72 1.65 11.48
CA ASN A 188 -19.07 1.92 11.97
C ASN A 188 -19.22 3.40 12.30
N TYR A 189 -20.28 4.02 11.79
CA TYR A 189 -20.66 5.40 12.07
C TYR A 189 -22.07 5.43 12.63
N THR A 190 -22.27 6.29 13.62
CA THR A 190 -23.58 6.60 14.20
C THR A 190 -23.87 8.06 13.88
N LEU A 191 -24.95 8.34 13.13
CA LEU A 191 -25.41 9.70 12.85
C LEU A 191 -26.76 9.91 13.51
N ASP A 192 -26.87 10.95 14.33
CA ASP A 192 -28.12 11.32 14.98
C ASP A 192 -28.73 12.54 14.28
N ALA A 193 -29.98 12.41 13.87
CA ALA A 193 -30.83 13.53 13.49
C ALA A 193 -31.51 14.08 14.74
N ILE A 194 -31.27 15.34 15.05
CA ILE A 194 -31.65 15.99 16.30
C ILE A 194 -32.59 17.15 15.99
N LEU A 195 -33.64 17.30 16.80
CA LEU A 195 -34.52 18.46 16.82
C LEU A 195 -34.26 19.25 18.11
N LYS A 196 -33.91 20.52 17.98
CA LYS A 196 -33.83 21.48 19.09
C LYS A 196 -35.10 22.32 19.11
N SER A 197 -35.68 22.54 20.27
CA SER A 197 -36.93 23.32 20.38
C SER A 197 -36.96 24.25 21.58
N ASN A 198 -37.95 25.13 21.60
CA ASN A 198 -38.25 26.01 22.72
C ASN A 198 -39.07 25.34 23.85
N ASP A 199 -39.13 24.01 23.91
CA ASP A 199 -39.79 23.29 25.00
C ASP A 199 -39.01 23.52 26.31
N PRO A 200 -39.63 24.17 27.32
CA PRO A 200 -38.94 24.61 28.52
C PRO A 200 -38.84 23.53 29.61
N ARG A 201 -39.41 22.33 29.38
CA ARG A 201 -39.33 21.24 30.36
C ARG A 201 -37.88 20.75 30.50
N THR A 202 -37.52 20.30 31.69
CA THR A 202 -36.15 19.87 31.99
C THR A 202 -35.69 18.76 31.04
N ASN A 203 -34.55 18.96 30.38
CA ASN A 203 -33.96 18.04 29.38
C ASN A 203 -34.84 17.79 28.13
N MET A 204 -35.81 18.66 27.86
CA MET A 204 -36.72 18.52 26.71
C MET A 204 -36.49 19.56 25.63
N SER A 205 -35.38 20.31 25.66
CA SER A 205 -35.01 21.25 24.60
C SER A 205 -34.41 20.55 23.35
N THR A 206 -34.19 19.24 23.41
CA THR A 206 -33.49 18.47 22.37
C THR A 206 -34.08 17.07 22.27
N TYR A 207 -34.46 16.67 21.06
CA TYR A 207 -35.11 15.39 20.75
C TYR A 207 -34.33 14.65 19.68
N LEU A 208 -34.24 13.33 19.82
CA LEU A 208 -33.75 12.47 18.74
C LEU A 208 -34.88 12.26 17.73
N LEU A 209 -34.72 12.71 16.49
CA LEU A 209 -35.61 12.39 15.38
C LEU A 209 -35.32 10.98 14.86
N GLY A 210 -34.05 10.65 14.69
CA GLY A 210 -33.65 9.30 14.34
C GLY A 210 -32.15 9.06 14.41
N ARG A 211 -31.76 7.80 14.54
CA ARG A 211 -30.37 7.35 14.58
C ARG A 211 -30.06 6.46 13.38
N PHE A 212 -29.03 6.82 12.63
CA PHE A 212 -28.55 6.09 11.47
C PHE A 212 -27.28 5.34 11.84
N LEU A 213 -27.35 4.00 11.81
CA LEU A 213 -26.22 3.09 11.99
C LEU A 213 -25.69 2.73 10.62
N VAL A 214 -24.49 3.21 10.29
CA VAL A 214 -23.82 3.01 9.01
C VAL A 214 -22.62 2.11 9.27
N GLY A 215 -22.57 0.92 8.68
CA GLY A 215 -21.48 -0.03 8.90
C GLY A 215 -21.31 -1.04 7.76
N PRO A 216 -20.19 -1.77 7.72
CA PRO A 216 -20.03 -2.88 6.78
C PRO A 216 -21.06 -3.98 7.11
N ASP A 217 -21.61 -4.63 6.09
CA ASP A 217 -22.70 -5.62 6.16
C ASP A 217 -22.27 -6.96 6.82
N GLY A 218 -21.43 -6.92 7.86
CA GLY A 218 -20.82 -8.10 8.46
C GLY A 218 -19.92 -8.86 7.48
N LEU A 219 -19.54 -8.27 6.34
CA LEU A 219 -18.74 -8.88 5.28
C LEU A 219 -17.58 -7.93 4.91
N GLU A 220 -16.35 -8.43 5.03
CA GLU A 220 -15.11 -7.71 4.74
C GLU A 220 -14.26 -8.54 3.77
N ILE A 221 -13.67 -7.89 2.77
CA ILE A 221 -12.70 -8.50 1.87
C ILE A 221 -11.32 -7.93 2.21
N THR A 222 -10.35 -8.79 2.52
CA THR A 222 -8.98 -8.36 2.80
C THR A 222 -8.35 -7.70 1.58
N PRO A 223 -7.32 -6.84 1.75
CA PRO A 223 -6.53 -6.37 0.63
C PRO A 223 -6.06 -7.54 -0.25
N VAL A 224 -6.08 -7.31 -1.56
CA VAL A 224 -5.65 -8.32 -2.53
C VAL A 224 -4.13 -8.32 -2.60
N GLU A 225 -3.54 -9.49 -2.40
CA GLU A 225 -2.11 -9.72 -2.60
C GLU A 225 -1.86 -10.33 -3.98
N LEU A 226 -0.80 -9.89 -4.65
CA LEU A 226 -0.38 -10.43 -5.95
C LEU A 226 0.94 -11.18 -5.82
N SER A 227 1.08 -12.30 -6.54
CA SER A 227 2.35 -13.02 -6.63
C SER A 227 3.48 -12.18 -7.24
N ASN A 228 3.15 -11.28 -8.18
CA ASN A 228 4.07 -10.31 -8.79
C ASN A 228 3.29 -9.15 -9.41
N THR A 229 3.92 -7.96 -9.46
CA THR A 229 3.39 -6.75 -10.11
C THR A 229 4.06 -6.42 -11.45
N LYS A 230 5.14 -7.14 -11.79
CA LYS A 230 5.83 -7.06 -13.07
C LYS A 230 6.38 -8.42 -13.48
N VAL A 231 6.00 -8.93 -14.65
CA VAL A 231 6.42 -10.26 -15.14
C VAL A 231 6.66 -10.26 -16.65
N GLY A 232 7.44 -11.22 -17.14
CA GLY A 232 7.56 -11.47 -18.58
C GLY A 232 6.35 -12.24 -19.13
N VAL A 233 6.07 -12.09 -20.42
CA VAL A 233 5.08 -12.94 -21.13
C VAL A 233 5.41 -14.43 -20.91
N GLY A 234 4.37 -15.23 -20.65
CA GLY A 234 4.44 -16.67 -20.40
C GLY A 234 4.54 -17.04 -18.92
N SER A 235 4.36 -16.07 -18.01
CA SER A 235 4.38 -16.25 -16.55
C SER A 235 2.96 -16.36 -16.01
N ASP A 236 2.80 -17.03 -14.87
CA ASP A 236 1.54 -17.06 -14.13
C ASP A 236 1.50 -15.97 -13.07
N ILE A 237 0.38 -15.25 -12.98
CA ILE A 237 0.11 -14.27 -11.94
C ILE A 237 -1.01 -14.82 -11.07
N THR A 238 -0.81 -14.84 -9.75
CA THR A 238 -1.83 -15.25 -8.80
C THR A 238 -2.26 -14.08 -7.92
N ALA A 239 -3.57 -13.86 -7.80
CA ALA A 239 -4.16 -12.94 -6.83
C ALA A 239 -4.76 -13.72 -5.66
N TYR A 240 -4.50 -13.26 -4.43
CA TYR A 240 -4.98 -13.85 -3.18
C TYR A 240 -5.78 -12.82 -2.40
N PHE A 241 -6.89 -13.25 -1.81
CA PHE A 241 -7.68 -12.44 -0.89
C PHE A 241 -8.52 -13.34 0.03
N SER A 242 -9.04 -12.78 1.10
CA SER A 242 -9.92 -13.49 2.02
C SER A 242 -11.22 -12.72 2.21
N ILE A 243 -12.31 -13.44 2.45
CA ILE A 243 -13.60 -12.86 2.81
C ILE A 243 -13.88 -13.25 4.26
N LEU A 244 -13.93 -12.25 5.14
CA LEU A 244 -14.32 -12.40 6.54
C LEU A 244 -15.79 -12.05 6.66
N TYR A 245 -16.57 -12.89 7.32
CA TYR A 245 -17.99 -12.63 7.45
C TYR A 245 -18.62 -13.17 8.76
N SER A 246 -19.65 -12.46 9.26
CA SER A 246 -20.49 -12.82 10.42
C SER A 246 -21.95 -12.58 10.08
N ASP A 247 -22.83 -13.50 10.49
CA ASP A 247 -24.30 -13.41 10.35
C ASP A 247 -24.82 -13.28 8.90
N VAL A 248 -23.99 -13.66 7.92
CA VAL A 248 -24.33 -13.73 6.49
C VAL A 248 -23.94 -15.09 5.92
N THR A 249 -24.60 -15.52 4.85
CA THR A 249 -24.24 -16.72 4.09
C THR A 249 -23.73 -16.33 2.70
N VAL A 250 -22.50 -16.69 2.35
CA VAL A 250 -21.93 -16.43 1.02
C VAL A 250 -22.47 -17.45 0.02
N SER A 251 -23.03 -16.97 -1.08
CA SER A 251 -23.70 -17.77 -2.12
C SER A 251 -22.82 -18.00 -3.35
N TYR A 252 -21.98 -17.03 -3.74
CA TYR A 252 -21.00 -17.18 -4.81
C TYR A 252 -19.90 -16.12 -4.72
N VAL A 253 -18.72 -16.44 -5.25
CA VAL A 253 -17.60 -15.50 -5.38
C VAL A 253 -17.06 -15.56 -6.81
N TYR A 254 -17.05 -14.42 -7.49
CA TYR A 254 -16.39 -14.25 -8.78
C TYR A 254 -15.22 -13.27 -8.67
N ALA A 255 -14.18 -13.52 -9.45
CA ALA A 255 -13.08 -12.60 -9.62
C ALA A 255 -12.85 -12.33 -11.11
N ILE A 256 -12.51 -11.09 -11.47
CA ILE A 256 -12.43 -10.65 -12.86
C ILE A 256 -11.06 -10.06 -13.16
N TRP A 257 -10.39 -10.65 -14.14
CA TRP A 257 -9.17 -10.12 -14.73
C TRP A 257 -9.46 -9.47 -16.08
N ALA A 258 -9.02 -8.24 -16.26
CA ALA A 258 -8.92 -7.62 -17.58
C ALA A 258 -7.50 -7.82 -18.12
N THR A 259 -7.39 -8.34 -19.32
CA THR A 259 -6.13 -8.48 -20.06
C THR A 259 -6.14 -7.46 -21.20
N PRO A 260 -5.03 -7.27 -21.94
CA PRO A 260 -4.98 -6.29 -23.03
C PRO A 260 -6.10 -6.47 -24.08
N ASN A 261 -6.56 -7.70 -24.31
CA ASN A 261 -7.53 -8.01 -25.36
C ASN A 261 -8.86 -8.55 -24.86
N ASN A 262 -8.91 -9.15 -23.66
CA ASN A 262 -10.07 -9.89 -23.16
C ASN A 262 -10.32 -9.66 -21.68
N THR A 263 -11.53 -9.94 -21.23
CA THR A 263 -11.87 -10.03 -19.80
C THR A 263 -12.18 -11.48 -19.45
N TYR A 264 -11.64 -11.96 -18.33
CA TYR A 264 -11.85 -13.31 -17.82
C TYR A 264 -12.53 -13.27 -16.46
N THR A 265 -13.57 -14.06 -16.29
CA THR A 265 -14.30 -14.22 -15.03
C THR A 265 -14.03 -15.61 -14.47
N PHE A 266 -13.54 -15.65 -13.24
CA PHE A 266 -13.23 -16.87 -12.50
C PHE A 266 -14.31 -17.10 -11.44
N ASN A 267 -14.94 -18.28 -11.47
CA ASN A 267 -15.84 -18.75 -10.42
C ASN A 267 -15.03 -19.46 -9.34
N LEU A 268 -15.06 -18.94 -8.10
CA LEU A 268 -14.22 -19.44 -7.02
C LEU A 268 -15.02 -20.35 -6.08
N PRO A 269 -14.47 -21.53 -5.74
CA PRO A 269 -15.14 -22.47 -4.86
C PRO A 269 -15.27 -21.89 -3.45
N LEU A 270 -16.41 -22.11 -2.81
CA LEU A 270 -16.73 -21.61 -1.46
C LEU A 270 -16.11 -22.45 -0.33
N SER A 271 -15.00 -23.15 -0.59
CA SER A 271 -14.34 -23.98 0.41
C SER A 271 -13.47 -23.12 1.34
N GLY A 272 -14.12 -22.44 2.28
CA GLY A 272 -13.47 -21.60 3.29
C GLY A 272 -13.48 -20.11 2.96
N ASN A 273 -12.60 -19.36 3.64
CA ASN A 273 -12.59 -17.90 3.61
C ASN A 273 -11.48 -17.32 2.72
N ASN A 274 -10.56 -18.15 2.23
CA ASN A 274 -9.40 -17.72 1.43
C ASN A 274 -9.60 -18.10 -0.02
N PHE A 275 -9.35 -17.15 -0.91
CA PHE A 275 -9.61 -17.27 -2.34
C PHE A 275 -8.37 -16.91 -3.14
N SER A 276 -8.18 -17.60 -4.26
CA SER A 276 -7.09 -17.30 -5.19
C SER A 276 -7.52 -17.45 -6.64
N THR A 277 -6.97 -16.61 -7.52
CA THR A 277 -7.12 -16.75 -8.98
C THR A 277 -5.77 -16.72 -9.66
N ASN A 278 -5.59 -17.55 -10.68
CA ASN A 278 -4.37 -17.58 -11.48
C ASN A 278 -4.69 -17.21 -12.93
N ILE A 279 -3.91 -16.30 -13.50
CA ILE A 279 -3.95 -15.97 -14.92
C ILE A 279 -2.57 -16.14 -15.55
N ASN A 280 -2.54 -16.85 -16.69
CA ASN A 280 -1.34 -16.99 -17.50
C ASN A 280 -1.19 -15.77 -18.44
N THR A 281 -0.01 -15.17 -18.48
CA THR A 281 0.27 -14.01 -19.33
C THR A 281 0.63 -14.46 -20.74
N THR A 282 -0.24 -14.22 -21.72
CA THR A 282 -0.02 -14.68 -23.10
C THR A 282 0.52 -13.61 -24.04
N MET A 283 0.54 -12.34 -23.59
CA MET A 283 1.00 -11.19 -24.36
C MET A 283 1.42 -10.05 -23.45
N ALA A 284 2.29 -9.16 -23.96
CA ALA A 284 2.69 -7.96 -23.24
C ALA A 284 1.54 -6.96 -23.14
N GLY A 285 1.60 -6.11 -22.11
CA GLY A 285 0.58 -5.12 -21.81
C GLY A 285 0.21 -5.11 -20.33
N THR A 286 -0.90 -4.46 -20.01
CA THR A 286 -1.38 -4.36 -18.64
C THR A 286 -2.44 -5.43 -18.38
N TYR A 287 -2.24 -6.21 -17.31
CA TYR A 287 -3.23 -7.13 -16.77
C TYR A 287 -3.76 -6.52 -15.49
N THR A 288 -5.07 -6.34 -15.40
CA THR A 288 -5.71 -5.67 -14.27
C THR A 288 -6.59 -6.66 -13.53
N PHE A 289 -6.30 -6.88 -12.25
CA PHE A 289 -7.25 -7.53 -11.35
C PHE A 289 -8.36 -6.52 -11.03
N SER A 290 -9.44 -6.61 -11.79
CA SER A 290 -10.42 -5.54 -11.93
C SER A 290 -11.50 -5.57 -10.85
N LYS A 291 -12.08 -6.74 -10.57
CA LYS A 291 -13.25 -6.86 -9.69
C LYS A 291 -13.27 -8.15 -8.89
N ILE A 292 -13.85 -8.08 -7.70
CA ILE A 292 -14.33 -9.20 -6.91
C ILE A 292 -15.84 -9.00 -6.72
N ILE A 293 -16.63 -10.02 -7.03
CA ILE A 293 -18.09 -10.01 -6.87
C ILE A 293 -18.46 -11.09 -5.88
N VAL A 294 -19.16 -10.72 -4.81
CA VAL A 294 -19.60 -11.64 -3.76
C VAL A 294 -21.12 -11.56 -3.64
N GLY A 295 -21.81 -12.65 -3.96
CA GLY A 295 -23.24 -12.79 -3.67
C GLY A 295 -23.43 -13.37 -2.27
N TYR A 296 -24.32 -12.80 -1.47
CA TYR A 296 -24.56 -13.25 -0.09
C TYR A 296 -26.01 -13.04 0.35
N THR A 297 -26.44 -13.76 1.37
CA THR A 297 -27.77 -13.62 1.99
C THR A 297 -27.63 -13.05 3.39
N TYR A 298 -28.37 -11.98 3.70
CA TYR A 298 -28.45 -11.35 5.02
C TYR A 298 -29.92 -11.10 5.39
N ASN A 299 -30.34 -11.56 6.58
CA ASN A 299 -31.73 -11.43 7.06
C ASN A 299 -32.80 -11.83 6.02
N GLY A 300 -32.54 -12.89 5.25
CA GLY A 300 -33.46 -13.42 4.23
C GLY A 300 -33.47 -12.65 2.90
N GLN A 301 -32.65 -11.61 2.73
CA GLN A 301 -32.48 -10.88 1.46
C GLN A 301 -31.21 -11.32 0.74
N ASN A 302 -31.30 -11.48 -0.58
CA ASN A 302 -30.14 -11.76 -1.44
C ASN A 302 -29.52 -10.44 -1.89
N LEU A 303 -28.23 -10.28 -1.59
CA LEU A 303 -27.45 -9.07 -1.84
C LEU A 303 -26.17 -9.42 -2.61
N GLN A 304 -25.55 -8.40 -3.21
CA GLN A 304 -24.31 -8.53 -3.95
C GLN A 304 -23.35 -7.39 -3.60
N MET A 305 -22.12 -7.73 -3.26
CA MET A 305 -21.00 -6.80 -3.11
C MET A 305 -20.11 -6.86 -4.36
N VAL A 306 -19.68 -5.70 -4.85
CA VAL A 306 -18.68 -5.59 -5.93
C VAL A 306 -17.53 -4.71 -5.46
N LEU A 307 -16.38 -5.32 -5.21
CA LEU A 307 -15.13 -4.59 -4.95
C LEU A 307 -14.39 -4.41 -6.28
N SER A 308 -13.80 -3.23 -6.50
CA SER A 308 -12.98 -2.97 -7.71
C SER A 308 -11.53 -2.65 -7.32
N PRO A 309 -10.68 -3.67 -7.04
CA PRO A 309 -9.30 -3.45 -6.63
C PRO A 309 -8.47 -2.67 -7.65
N ASN A 310 -8.74 -2.85 -8.95
CA ASN A 310 -8.04 -2.20 -10.07
C ASN A 310 -6.51 -2.27 -9.97
N ILE A 311 -5.98 -3.41 -9.53
CA ILE A 311 -4.54 -3.60 -9.35
C ILE A 311 -3.92 -4.02 -10.68
N ASN A 312 -2.91 -3.27 -11.14
CA ASN A 312 -2.28 -3.46 -12.42
C ASN A 312 -0.98 -4.28 -12.30
N VAL A 313 -0.81 -5.22 -13.22
CA VAL A 313 0.42 -5.98 -13.42
C VAL A 313 0.97 -5.64 -14.81
N SER A 314 2.21 -5.20 -14.83
CA SER A 314 2.91 -4.89 -16.08
C SER A 314 3.55 -6.14 -16.64
N VAL A 315 3.07 -6.58 -17.81
CA VAL A 315 3.65 -7.70 -18.54
C VAL A 315 4.48 -7.17 -19.70
N TYR A 316 5.77 -7.52 -19.73
CA TYR A 316 6.70 -7.07 -20.76
C TYR A 316 7.14 -8.22 -21.68
N ASP A 317 7.46 -7.87 -22.92
CA ASP A 317 8.04 -8.83 -23.86
C ASP A 317 9.42 -9.27 -23.40
N VAL A 318 9.63 -10.59 -23.39
CA VAL A 318 10.94 -11.18 -23.10
C VAL A 318 11.74 -11.17 -24.41
N PRO A 319 12.86 -10.43 -24.49
CA PRO A 319 13.68 -10.40 -25.69
C PRO A 319 14.25 -11.79 -25.98
N ASN A 320 14.21 -12.18 -27.26
CA ASN A 320 14.74 -13.46 -27.71
C ASN A 320 16.25 -13.50 -27.52
N SER A 321 16.74 -14.40 -26.66
CA SER A 321 18.17 -14.64 -26.45
C SER A 321 18.45 -16.13 -26.32
N MET A 322 19.67 -16.54 -26.66
CA MET A 322 20.13 -17.92 -26.55
C MET A 322 21.52 -17.94 -25.94
N ASN A 323 21.70 -18.79 -24.94
CA ASN A 323 22.99 -19.17 -24.39
C ASN A 323 23.25 -20.65 -24.69
N LEU A 324 24.49 -20.96 -25.05
CA LEU A 324 24.97 -22.34 -25.18
C LEU A 324 25.85 -22.68 -23.99
N THR A 325 25.65 -23.87 -23.44
CA THR A 325 26.47 -24.43 -22.35
C THR A 325 26.97 -25.80 -22.76
N LEU A 326 28.29 -25.97 -22.82
CA LEU A 326 28.92 -27.26 -23.08
C LEU A 326 28.86 -28.12 -21.80
N ILE A 327 28.38 -29.36 -21.93
CA ILE A 327 28.26 -30.27 -20.79
C ILE A 327 29.59 -31.00 -20.60
N ASN A 328 30.32 -30.59 -19.56
CA ASN A 328 31.66 -31.09 -19.23
C ASN A 328 31.76 -32.63 -19.27
N GLY A 329 32.83 -33.15 -19.89
CA GLY A 329 33.10 -34.59 -20.01
C GLY A 329 32.17 -35.34 -20.97
N THR A 330 31.30 -34.65 -21.73
CA THR A 330 30.35 -35.28 -22.65
C THR A 330 30.31 -34.56 -24.00
N GLN A 331 29.82 -35.25 -25.04
CA GLN A 331 29.59 -34.65 -26.35
C GLN A 331 28.25 -33.91 -26.42
N LYS A 332 27.83 -33.26 -25.34
CA LYS A 332 26.51 -32.61 -25.24
C LYS A 332 26.63 -31.11 -25.07
N VAL A 333 25.72 -30.39 -25.69
CA VAL A 333 25.53 -28.95 -25.55
C VAL A 333 24.07 -28.68 -25.18
N ALA A 334 23.87 -27.86 -24.15
CA ALA A 334 22.56 -27.36 -23.77
C ALA A 334 22.36 -25.96 -24.38
N ALA A 335 21.23 -25.75 -25.04
CA ALA A 335 20.79 -24.44 -25.50
C ALA A 335 19.66 -23.95 -24.58
N VAL A 336 19.87 -22.80 -23.93
CA VAL A 336 18.88 -22.14 -23.08
C VAL A 336 18.39 -20.89 -23.79
N ILE A 337 17.10 -20.85 -24.10
CA ILE A 337 16.48 -19.79 -24.89
C ILE A 337 15.50 -19.02 -24.02
N SER A 338 15.70 -17.71 -23.91
CA SER A 338 14.71 -16.82 -23.29
C SER A 338 13.79 -16.31 -24.40
N SER A 339 12.50 -16.60 -24.32
CA SER A 339 11.50 -16.12 -25.29
C SER A 339 10.09 -16.21 -24.73
N SER A 340 9.24 -15.27 -25.16
CA SER A 340 7.79 -15.29 -24.91
C SER A 340 7.04 -16.34 -25.73
N SER A 341 7.67 -16.90 -26.77
CA SER A 341 7.07 -17.87 -27.69
C SER A 341 7.83 -19.19 -27.69
N THR A 342 7.18 -20.28 -28.10
CA THR A 342 7.83 -21.60 -28.22
C THR A 342 8.86 -21.57 -29.35
N PRO A 343 10.17 -21.76 -29.06
CA PRO A 343 11.19 -21.83 -30.07
C PRO A 343 11.16 -23.16 -30.81
N THR A 344 11.49 -23.12 -32.10
CA THR A 344 11.91 -24.30 -32.86
C THR A 344 13.43 -24.30 -32.96
N LEU A 345 14.07 -25.30 -32.36
CA LEU A 345 15.52 -25.36 -32.23
C LEU A 345 16.12 -26.41 -33.19
N TYR A 346 17.17 -26.05 -33.90
CA TYR A 346 17.92 -26.93 -34.81
C TYR A 346 19.41 -26.88 -34.51
N ALA A 347 20.09 -28.02 -34.64
CA ALA A 347 21.54 -28.10 -34.70
C ALA A 347 22.00 -28.43 -36.13
N PHE A 348 22.98 -27.67 -36.59
CA PHE A 348 23.76 -27.91 -37.80
C PHE A 348 25.17 -28.34 -37.37
N ASP A 349 25.47 -29.61 -37.57
CA ASP A 349 26.73 -30.25 -37.24
C ASP A 349 27.26 -30.96 -38.49
N ASN A 350 28.19 -30.31 -39.19
CA ASN A 350 28.68 -30.75 -40.50
C ASN A 350 27.54 -30.96 -41.52
N SER A 351 27.30 -32.21 -41.95
CA SER A 351 26.21 -32.60 -42.88
C SER A 351 24.90 -32.96 -42.19
N VAL A 352 24.85 -32.92 -40.85
CA VAL A 352 23.67 -33.28 -40.05
C VAL A 352 22.90 -32.01 -39.68
N ASN A 353 21.62 -31.96 -40.07
CA ASN A 353 20.66 -30.97 -39.61
C ASN A 353 19.57 -31.70 -38.82
N THR A 354 19.45 -31.41 -37.52
CA THR A 354 18.52 -32.14 -36.63
C THR A 354 17.77 -31.17 -35.73
N GLN A 355 16.45 -31.38 -35.63
CA GLN A 355 15.60 -30.65 -34.70
C GLN A 355 15.85 -31.14 -33.27
N ILE A 356 16.04 -30.20 -32.34
CA ILE A 356 16.27 -30.49 -30.93
C ILE A 356 14.96 -30.30 -30.18
N PRO A 357 14.47 -31.32 -29.43
CA PRO A 357 13.31 -31.14 -28.58
C PRO A 357 13.62 -30.15 -27.46
N VAL A 358 12.70 -29.21 -27.23
CA VAL A 358 12.82 -28.20 -26.17
C VAL A 358 11.79 -28.44 -25.09
N VAL A 359 12.17 -28.18 -23.84
CA VAL A 359 11.30 -28.24 -22.66
C VAL A 359 11.24 -26.85 -22.03
N LYS A 360 10.04 -26.37 -21.69
CA LYS A 360 9.88 -25.11 -20.96
C LYS A 360 10.25 -25.32 -19.49
N VAL A 361 11.19 -24.55 -18.98
CA VAL A 361 11.63 -24.56 -17.58
C VAL A 361 11.55 -23.13 -17.05
N GLY A 362 10.48 -22.83 -16.31
CA GLY A 362 10.20 -21.46 -15.86
C GLY A 362 9.95 -20.50 -17.03
N GLN A 363 10.80 -19.47 -17.17
CA GLN A 363 10.72 -18.47 -18.24
C GLN A 363 11.61 -18.77 -19.46
N THR A 364 12.31 -19.91 -19.46
CA THR A 364 13.22 -20.29 -20.55
C THR A 364 12.84 -21.62 -21.17
N TRP A 365 13.37 -21.88 -22.36
CA TRP A 365 13.25 -23.12 -23.09
C TRP A 365 14.62 -23.78 -23.16
N THR A 366 14.72 -25.05 -22.80
CA THR A 366 15.98 -25.78 -22.79
C THR A 366 15.92 -26.96 -23.75
N GLY A 367 16.91 -27.03 -24.65
CA GLY A 367 17.14 -28.20 -25.51
C GLY A 367 18.56 -28.72 -25.32
N THR A 368 18.76 -30.03 -25.42
CA THR A 368 20.11 -30.63 -25.35
C THR A 368 20.40 -31.38 -26.64
N TYR A 369 21.54 -31.09 -27.25
CA TYR A 369 22.03 -31.75 -28.46
C TYR A 369 23.29 -32.55 -28.17
N THR A 370 23.39 -33.75 -28.74
CA THR A 370 24.63 -34.54 -28.72
C THR A 370 25.32 -34.38 -30.06
N TYR A 371 26.47 -33.71 -30.07
CA TYR A 371 27.23 -33.41 -31.29
C TYR A 371 28.16 -34.56 -31.68
N ALA A 372 28.53 -34.63 -32.96
CA ALA A 372 29.40 -35.65 -33.50
C ALA A 372 30.83 -35.56 -32.92
N ASN A 373 31.49 -36.71 -32.78
CA ASN A 373 32.88 -36.79 -32.32
C ASN A 373 33.89 -36.54 -33.45
N THR A 374 33.72 -35.43 -34.16
CA THR A 374 34.57 -35.04 -35.29
C THR A 374 34.86 -33.54 -35.22
N PRO A 375 36.07 -33.09 -35.62
CA PRO A 375 36.39 -31.67 -35.68
C PRO A 375 35.47 -30.95 -36.66
N GLY A 376 35.22 -29.66 -36.41
CA GLY A 376 34.33 -28.84 -37.22
C GLY A 376 33.38 -27.99 -36.37
N GLN A 377 32.63 -27.14 -37.04
CA GLN A 377 31.74 -26.16 -36.44
C GLN A 377 30.37 -26.80 -36.10
N VAL A 378 29.77 -26.39 -34.98
CA VAL A 378 28.39 -26.75 -34.61
C VAL A 378 27.62 -25.46 -34.40
N THR A 379 26.56 -25.27 -35.18
CA THR A 379 25.70 -24.10 -35.11
C THR A 379 24.33 -24.51 -34.60
N ILE A 380 23.85 -23.86 -33.55
CA ILE A 380 22.51 -24.03 -33.01
C ILE A 380 21.69 -22.80 -33.36
N THR A 381 20.57 -23.00 -34.05
CA THR A 381 19.66 -21.94 -34.45
C THR A 381 18.29 -22.14 -33.83
N SER A 382 17.69 -21.06 -33.35
CA SER A 382 16.29 -21.03 -32.93
C SER A 382 15.50 -20.08 -33.81
N SER A 383 14.36 -20.56 -34.30
CA SER A 383 13.32 -19.75 -34.94
C SER A 383 12.07 -19.70 -34.07
N PHE A 384 11.24 -18.68 -34.25
CA PHE A 384 10.02 -18.48 -33.47
C PHE A 384 8.82 -18.33 -34.41
N GLN A 385 7.77 -19.09 -34.14
CA GLN A 385 6.58 -19.15 -34.99
C GLN A 385 5.98 -17.76 -35.19
N GLY A 386 5.70 -17.39 -36.45
CA GLY A 386 5.10 -16.10 -36.80
C GLY A 386 6.07 -14.91 -36.76
N THR A 387 7.38 -15.13 -36.58
CA THR A 387 8.40 -14.07 -36.65
C THR A 387 9.49 -14.41 -37.68
N GLN A 388 10.18 -13.38 -38.18
CA GLN A 388 11.41 -13.57 -38.96
C GLN A 388 12.66 -13.63 -38.06
N THR A 389 12.49 -13.55 -36.75
CA THR A 389 13.61 -13.54 -35.80
C THR A 389 14.24 -14.93 -35.74
N VAL A 390 15.53 -14.99 -36.06
CA VAL A 390 16.36 -16.17 -35.89
C VAL A 390 17.53 -15.77 -34.99
N ILE A 391 17.74 -16.53 -33.93
CA ILE A 391 18.93 -16.39 -33.09
C ILE A 391 19.80 -17.62 -33.31
N SER A 392 21.10 -17.40 -33.50
CA SER A 392 22.07 -18.43 -33.83
C SER A 392 23.29 -18.28 -32.93
N LYS A 393 23.78 -19.39 -32.42
CA LYS A 393 25.03 -19.49 -31.67
C LYS A 393 25.84 -20.66 -32.18
N THR A 394 27.16 -20.51 -32.15
CA THR A 394 28.06 -21.45 -32.80
C THR A 394 29.28 -21.69 -31.93
N PHE A 395 29.77 -22.93 -31.93
CA PHE A 395 31.06 -23.27 -31.33
C PHE A 395 31.88 -24.14 -32.28
N SER A 396 33.20 -24.12 -32.11
CA SER A 396 34.14 -24.87 -32.94
C SER A 396 34.73 -26.04 -32.15
N ARG A 397 34.84 -27.20 -32.79
CA ARG A 397 35.47 -28.40 -32.22
C ARG A 397 36.77 -28.71 -32.94
N TYR A 398 37.80 -29.06 -32.17
CA TYR A 398 39.14 -29.39 -32.64
C TYR A 398 39.54 -30.74 -32.08
N MET A 399 40.05 -31.63 -32.93
CA MET A 399 40.59 -32.91 -32.49
C MET A 399 42.08 -32.75 -32.25
N VAL A 400 42.54 -33.11 -31.05
CA VAL A 400 43.93 -32.92 -30.63
C VAL A 400 44.60 -34.21 -30.24
N GLN A 401 45.88 -34.31 -30.59
CA GLN A 401 46.80 -35.38 -30.19
C GLN A 401 48.02 -34.76 -29.48
N GLY A 402 48.81 -35.54 -28.75
CA GLY A 402 49.92 -35.01 -27.94
C GLY A 402 50.89 -34.08 -28.71
N ASN A 403 51.50 -33.13 -28.00
CA ASN A 403 52.37 -32.06 -28.53
C ASN A 403 51.70 -31.01 -29.44
N GLN A 404 50.37 -30.89 -29.41
CA GLN A 404 49.68 -29.87 -30.21
C GLN A 404 49.44 -28.59 -29.42
N ASN A 405 49.75 -27.47 -30.07
CA ASN A 405 49.25 -26.15 -29.68
C ASN A 405 48.00 -25.86 -30.52
N LEU A 406 46.90 -25.51 -29.86
CA LEU A 406 45.71 -25.04 -30.53
C LEU A 406 45.69 -23.52 -30.49
N TYR A 407 45.54 -22.91 -31.66
CA TYR A 407 45.40 -21.46 -31.80
C TYR A 407 43.93 -21.13 -32.02
N PHE A 408 43.39 -20.27 -31.16
CA PHE A 408 42.14 -19.57 -31.38
C PHE A 408 42.46 -18.12 -31.75
N SER A 409 41.51 -17.41 -32.35
CA SER A 409 41.72 -16.08 -32.93
C SER A 409 42.45 -15.06 -32.04
N ASP A 410 42.44 -15.24 -30.70
CA ASP A 410 43.12 -14.38 -29.73
C ASP A 410 43.74 -15.15 -28.52
N GLY A 411 44.18 -16.40 -28.70
CA GLY A 411 44.75 -17.23 -27.62
C GLY A 411 45.26 -18.60 -28.06
N TRP A 412 46.03 -19.30 -27.21
CA TRP A 412 46.39 -20.70 -27.46
C TRP A 412 46.28 -21.61 -26.23
N ILE A 413 46.03 -22.89 -26.48
CA ILE A 413 46.14 -23.96 -25.47
C ILE A 413 47.35 -24.82 -25.82
N THR A 414 48.20 -25.06 -24.83
CA THR A 414 49.34 -25.98 -24.94
C THR A 414 49.00 -27.32 -24.29
N ILE A 415 49.10 -28.41 -25.05
CA ILE A 415 48.77 -29.77 -24.60
C ILE A 415 50.06 -30.63 -24.43
N PRO A 416 50.39 -31.07 -23.20
CA PRO A 416 51.56 -31.92 -22.96
C PRO A 416 51.53 -33.26 -23.73
N SER A 417 52.71 -33.78 -24.07
CA SER A 417 52.92 -35.04 -24.81
C SER A 417 52.20 -36.26 -24.21
N SER A 418 51.99 -36.29 -22.90
CA SER A 418 51.41 -37.42 -22.16
C SER A 418 50.02 -37.12 -21.57
N ALA A 419 49.37 -36.04 -22.00
CA ALA A 419 48.15 -35.57 -21.33
C ALA A 419 46.96 -36.54 -21.48
N PHE A 420 46.88 -37.26 -22.61
CA PHE A 420 45.81 -38.19 -22.91
C PHE A 420 46.33 -39.52 -23.50
N PRO A 421 45.65 -40.65 -23.21
CA PRO A 421 45.94 -41.94 -23.84
C PRO A 421 45.37 -42.07 -25.28
N ASN A 422 44.46 -41.17 -25.71
CA ASN A 422 43.83 -41.15 -27.04
C ASN A 422 43.52 -39.68 -27.44
N PRO A 423 43.26 -39.33 -28.73
CA PRO A 423 42.92 -37.97 -29.13
C PRO A 423 41.72 -37.43 -28.35
N ALA A 424 41.83 -36.19 -27.87
CA ALA A 424 40.77 -35.48 -27.16
C ALA A 424 40.08 -34.48 -28.09
N LEU A 425 38.84 -34.09 -27.76
CA LEU A 425 38.11 -33.06 -28.48
C LEU A 425 38.09 -31.76 -27.65
N VAL A 426 38.66 -30.68 -28.19
CA VAL A 426 38.62 -29.36 -27.57
C VAL A 426 37.50 -28.57 -28.23
N ALA A 427 36.62 -27.97 -27.44
CA ALA A 427 35.55 -27.12 -27.96
C ALA A 427 35.76 -25.68 -27.47
N PHE A 428 35.69 -24.74 -28.40
CA PHE A 428 35.83 -23.31 -28.13
C PHE A 428 34.53 -22.59 -28.47
N TYR A 429 33.99 -21.89 -27.49
CA TYR A 429 32.83 -21.01 -27.65
C TYR A 429 33.29 -19.57 -27.52
N SER A 430 33.29 -18.86 -28.64
CA SER A 430 33.49 -17.41 -28.67
C SER A 430 32.14 -16.74 -28.79
N GLU A 431 31.80 -15.91 -27.81
CA GLU A 431 30.64 -15.04 -27.92
C GLU A 431 31.01 -13.63 -28.34
N ASN A 432 32.23 -13.18 -28.04
CA ASN A 432 32.50 -11.74 -27.92
C ASN A 432 33.75 -11.23 -28.64
N PHE A 433 34.46 -12.05 -29.42
CA PHE A 433 35.53 -11.56 -30.28
C PHE A 433 35.14 -11.62 -31.76
N ASN A 434 34.75 -10.46 -32.30
CA ASN A 434 34.64 -10.25 -33.74
C ASN A 434 35.91 -9.51 -34.22
N PRO A 435 36.80 -10.13 -35.01
CA PRO A 435 38.08 -9.55 -35.42
C PRO A 435 37.97 -8.31 -36.33
N SER A 436 36.75 -7.92 -36.73
CA SER A 436 36.49 -6.82 -37.67
C SER A 436 35.67 -5.67 -37.09
N SER A 437 35.39 -5.65 -35.78
CA SER A 437 34.64 -4.55 -35.16
C SER A 437 35.56 -3.67 -34.31
N TYR A 438 35.71 -2.40 -34.69
CA TYR A 438 36.21 -1.38 -33.78
C TYR A 438 35.31 -1.37 -32.53
N TYR A 439 35.86 -1.70 -31.36
CA TYR A 439 35.15 -1.63 -30.09
C TYR A 439 34.94 -0.16 -29.69
N THR A 440 33.94 0.49 -30.27
CA THR A 440 33.33 1.71 -29.72
C THR A 440 32.07 1.31 -28.95
N GLY A 441 32.31 0.71 -27.78
CA GLY A 441 31.28 0.24 -26.86
C GLY A 441 31.80 0.36 -25.44
N TYR A 442 31.39 1.43 -24.79
CA TYR A 442 32.01 2.01 -23.61
C TYR A 442 31.55 1.30 -22.31
N SER A 443 31.73 -0.01 -22.26
CA SER A 443 31.37 -0.87 -21.14
C SER A 443 32.31 -2.06 -21.06
N THR A 444 33.47 -1.83 -20.45
CA THR A 444 34.10 -2.73 -19.48
C THR A 444 34.58 -4.11 -19.94
N PHE A 445 35.87 -4.37 -19.75
CA PHE A 445 36.41 -5.71 -19.52
C PHE A 445 35.95 -6.29 -18.15
N ASN A 446 34.74 -5.97 -17.66
CA ASN A 446 34.22 -6.39 -16.35
C ASN A 446 33.35 -7.66 -16.44
N GLN A 447 33.30 -8.30 -17.60
CA GLN A 447 32.57 -9.56 -17.82
C GLN A 447 33.56 -10.71 -18.06
N ILE A 448 33.08 -11.92 -17.79
CA ILE A 448 33.80 -13.17 -18.07
C ILE A 448 34.01 -13.27 -19.60
N SER A 449 35.26 -13.49 -20.01
CA SER A 449 35.71 -13.58 -21.40
C SER A 449 35.19 -14.84 -22.10
N ASP A 450 35.60 -15.02 -23.36
CA ASP A 450 35.42 -16.26 -24.10
C ASP A 450 35.78 -17.48 -23.23
N SER A 451 34.96 -18.51 -23.36
CA SER A 451 35.05 -19.73 -22.54
C SER A 451 35.74 -20.84 -23.33
N ILE A 452 36.72 -21.45 -22.70
CA ILE A 452 37.44 -22.59 -23.26
C ILE A 452 37.01 -23.83 -22.47
N SER A 453 36.52 -24.84 -23.19
CA SER A 453 36.14 -26.12 -22.59
C SER A 453 36.98 -27.26 -23.14
N LEU A 454 37.56 -28.04 -22.24
CA LEU A 454 38.23 -29.28 -22.60
C LEU A 454 37.26 -30.45 -22.43
N VAL A 455 36.89 -31.09 -23.54
CA VAL A 455 35.94 -32.20 -23.54
C VAL A 455 36.65 -33.50 -23.90
N SER A 456 36.96 -34.30 -22.89
CA SER A 456 37.53 -35.63 -23.07
C SER A 456 36.66 -36.70 -22.43
N THR A 457 36.53 -37.85 -23.09
CA THR A 457 35.91 -39.05 -22.52
C THR A 457 36.77 -39.69 -21.42
N ILE A 458 38.02 -39.25 -21.27
CA ILE A 458 38.98 -39.72 -20.26
C ILE A 458 39.55 -38.52 -19.52
N THR A 459 39.60 -38.59 -18.19
CA THR A 459 40.23 -37.54 -17.38
C THR A 459 41.73 -37.42 -17.68
N PRO A 460 42.23 -36.21 -18.00
CA PRO A 460 43.64 -35.89 -18.18
C PRO A 460 44.53 -36.33 -17.02
N ALA A 461 45.71 -36.87 -17.36
CA ALA A 461 46.74 -37.22 -16.38
C ALA A 461 47.46 -35.97 -15.81
N SER A 462 47.52 -34.88 -16.58
CA SER A 462 48.21 -33.62 -16.24
C SER A 462 47.32 -32.39 -16.48
N SER A 463 47.72 -31.25 -15.92
CA SER A 463 47.11 -29.95 -16.26
C SER A 463 47.58 -29.44 -17.62
N PHE A 464 46.76 -28.62 -18.26
CA PHE A 464 47.03 -27.91 -19.52
C PHE A 464 47.33 -26.45 -19.23
N ASP A 465 48.19 -25.85 -20.04
CA ASP A 465 48.45 -24.41 -20.00
C ASP A 465 47.51 -23.70 -20.98
N TYR A 466 46.65 -22.84 -20.45
CA TYR A 466 45.78 -21.96 -21.20
C TYR A 466 46.44 -20.59 -21.26
N THR A 467 46.76 -20.12 -22.46
CA THR A 467 47.36 -18.80 -22.69
C THR A 467 46.39 -17.94 -23.49
N LEU A 468 45.94 -16.84 -22.92
CA LEU A 468 45.06 -15.87 -23.60
C LEU A 468 45.81 -14.57 -23.86
N TYR A 469 45.70 -14.08 -25.09
CA TYR A 469 46.33 -12.84 -25.53
C TYR A 469 45.35 -11.68 -25.43
N PHE A 470 45.86 -10.54 -25.01
CA PHE A 470 45.07 -9.33 -24.87
C PHE A 470 45.67 -8.20 -25.69
N ASN A 471 44.81 -7.39 -26.31
CA ASN A 471 45.23 -6.12 -26.88
C ASN A 471 45.56 -5.13 -25.76
N THR A 472 46.84 -4.76 -25.62
CA THR A 472 47.33 -3.81 -24.60
C THR A 472 46.66 -2.45 -24.62
N GLU A 473 46.17 -2.00 -25.77
CA GLU A 473 45.49 -0.69 -25.87
C GLU A 473 44.13 -0.71 -25.15
N SER A 474 43.59 -1.90 -24.87
CA SER A 474 42.24 -2.11 -24.32
C SER A 474 42.22 -2.56 -22.85
N VAL A 475 43.35 -2.98 -22.27
CA VAL A 475 43.44 -3.57 -20.91
C VAL A 475 44.57 -2.97 -20.06
N ASN A 476 45.16 -1.85 -20.49
CA ASN A 476 46.23 -1.18 -19.77
C ASN A 476 45.76 -0.75 -18.36
N GLY A 477 46.46 -1.21 -17.31
CA GLY A 477 46.07 -1.00 -15.91
C GLY A 477 45.08 -2.00 -15.32
N LEU A 478 44.51 -2.92 -16.13
CA LEU A 478 43.51 -3.91 -15.69
C LEU A 478 44.11 -5.33 -15.50
N LEU A 479 45.32 -5.56 -16.01
CA LEU A 479 45.99 -6.87 -16.00
C LEU A 479 46.20 -7.45 -14.60
N GLY A 480 46.40 -6.61 -13.56
CA GLY A 480 46.57 -7.07 -12.18
C GLY A 480 45.30 -7.66 -11.54
N ASN A 481 44.13 -7.44 -12.15
CA ASN A 481 42.82 -7.83 -11.62
C ASN A 481 42.17 -8.99 -12.37
N VAL A 482 42.90 -9.60 -13.32
CA VAL A 482 42.43 -10.77 -14.07
C VAL A 482 42.34 -11.98 -13.13
N LYS A 483 41.20 -12.65 -13.15
CA LYS A 483 40.92 -13.88 -12.41
C LYS A 483 40.42 -14.97 -13.35
N VAL A 484 40.64 -16.23 -12.95
CA VAL A 484 40.08 -17.39 -13.63
C VAL A 484 38.70 -17.70 -13.04
N TYR A 485 37.72 -17.92 -13.91
CA TYR A 485 36.40 -18.42 -13.54
C TYR A 485 36.23 -19.83 -14.09
N SER A 486 35.56 -20.69 -13.32
CA SER A 486 35.17 -22.04 -13.74
C SER A 486 33.66 -22.16 -13.77
N GLU A 487 33.11 -22.74 -14.83
CA GLU A 487 31.69 -23.00 -14.94
C GLU A 487 31.30 -24.29 -14.20
N ASN A 488 30.27 -24.22 -13.36
CA ASN A 488 29.68 -25.37 -12.69
C ASN A 488 28.15 -25.26 -12.76
N LYS A 489 27.47 -26.27 -13.33
CA LYS A 489 26.00 -26.29 -13.51
C LYS A 489 25.44 -25.02 -14.18
N GLY A 490 26.14 -24.49 -15.18
CA GLY A 490 25.71 -23.30 -15.95
C GLY A 490 25.93 -21.95 -15.24
N ASN A 491 26.58 -21.94 -14.07
CA ASN A 491 26.97 -20.73 -13.37
C ASN A 491 28.49 -20.61 -13.31
N TRP A 492 28.98 -19.38 -13.43
CA TRP A 492 30.40 -19.08 -13.31
C TRP A 492 30.78 -18.81 -11.86
N TYR A 493 31.84 -19.47 -11.41
CA TYR A 493 32.40 -19.28 -10.08
C TYR A 493 33.86 -18.84 -10.19
N LEU A 494 34.29 -17.95 -9.30
CA LEU A 494 35.71 -17.61 -9.17
C LEU A 494 36.49 -18.88 -8.85
N SER A 495 37.43 -19.24 -9.71
CA SER A 495 38.31 -20.38 -9.54
C SER A 495 39.43 -20.03 -8.55
N SER A 496 39.92 -21.03 -7.81
CA SER A 496 41.12 -20.88 -6.99
C SER A 496 42.41 -20.81 -7.83
N ILE A 497 42.32 -21.02 -9.15
CA ILE A 497 43.45 -20.91 -10.07
C ILE A 497 43.85 -19.46 -10.19
N ILE A 498 45.11 -19.16 -9.84
CA ILE A 498 45.69 -17.83 -9.97
C ILE A 498 46.38 -17.76 -11.34
N PRO A 499 45.94 -16.86 -12.25
CA PRO A 499 46.60 -16.71 -13.53
C PRO A 499 47.94 -15.99 -13.36
N ASN A 500 48.96 -16.38 -14.12
CA ASN A 500 50.17 -15.57 -14.28
C ASN A 500 49.90 -14.54 -15.37
N VAL A 501 49.92 -13.26 -15.01
CA VAL A 501 49.61 -12.18 -15.95
C VAL A 501 50.88 -11.39 -16.24
N THR A 502 51.26 -11.36 -17.51
CA THR A 502 52.35 -10.55 -18.04
C THR A 502 51.79 -9.51 -19.01
N ILE A 503 52.66 -8.64 -19.54
CA ILE A 503 52.28 -7.67 -20.57
C ILE A 503 51.64 -8.45 -21.75
N GLN A 504 50.34 -8.19 -22.01
CA GLN A 504 49.52 -8.81 -23.08
C GLN A 504 49.09 -10.27 -22.91
N MET A 505 49.43 -10.95 -21.81
CA MET A 505 49.15 -12.39 -21.70
C MET A 505 48.67 -12.76 -20.29
N ALA A 506 47.68 -13.64 -20.21
CA ALA A 506 47.39 -14.38 -18.99
C ALA A 506 47.51 -15.87 -19.26
N ASN A 507 48.31 -16.54 -18.43
CA ASN A 507 48.43 -17.98 -18.43
C ASN A 507 47.76 -18.58 -17.19
N PHE A 508 47.15 -19.76 -17.32
CA PHE A 508 46.64 -20.50 -16.17
C PHE A 508 46.59 -22.00 -16.44
N TYR A 509 46.68 -22.79 -15.37
CA TYR A 509 46.74 -24.25 -15.47
C TYR A 509 45.45 -24.91 -14.99
N ALA A 510 44.84 -25.77 -15.81
CA ALA A 510 43.64 -26.52 -15.42
C ALA A 510 43.64 -27.95 -15.96
N LYS A 511 42.86 -28.86 -15.34
CA LYS A 511 42.75 -30.27 -15.78
C LYS A 511 41.51 -30.53 -16.62
N THR A 512 40.29 -30.27 -16.16
CA THR A 512 39.04 -30.50 -16.92
C THR A 512 37.98 -29.50 -16.53
N GLY A 513 37.24 -28.99 -17.50
CA GLY A 513 36.14 -28.06 -17.26
C GLY A 513 36.06 -26.96 -18.31
N THR A 514 35.09 -26.08 -18.10
CA THR A 514 34.93 -24.84 -18.86
C THR A 514 35.49 -23.69 -18.02
N TYR A 515 36.44 -22.96 -18.58
CA TYR A 515 37.12 -21.86 -17.90
C TYR A 515 37.09 -20.60 -18.75
N ALA A 516 37.13 -19.45 -18.08
CA ALA A 516 37.24 -18.15 -18.72
C ALA A 516 38.01 -17.19 -17.81
N LEU A 517 38.50 -16.08 -18.37
CA LEU A 517 39.14 -15.02 -17.59
C LEU A 517 38.15 -13.86 -17.42
N GLY A 518 38.20 -13.19 -16.29
CA GLY A 518 37.41 -11.97 -16.10
C GLY A 518 38.06 -11.07 -15.07
N LEU A 519 37.67 -9.80 -15.03
CA LEU A 519 38.02 -8.94 -13.91
C LEU A 519 37.08 -9.22 -12.74
N ASN A 520 37.58 -9.07 -11.52
CA ASN A 520 36.75 -9.06 -10.32
C ASN A 520 36.89 -7.69 -9.64
N THR A 521 35.76 -7.05 -9.32
CA THR A 521 35.73 -5.87 -8.46
C THR A 521 35.66 -6.33 -7.01
N GLN A 522 36.63 -5.92 -6.18
CA GLN A 522 36.65 -6.28 -4.76
C GLN A 522 36.24 -5.07 -3.92
N ILE A 523 34.94 -4.79 -3.93
CA ILE A 523 34.37 -3.68 -3.16
C ILE A 523 34.36 -4.08 -1.68
N GLU A 524 35.35 -3.58 -0.93
CA GLU A 524 35.50 -3.89 0.49
C GLU A 524 34.38 -3.24 1.33
N ALA A 525 33.75 -4.05 2.17
CA ALA A 525 32.75 -3.56 3.11
C ALA A 525 33.40 -2.60 4.12
N GLY A 526 32.87 -1.39 4.25
CA GLY A 526 33.34 -0.38 5.22
C GLY A 526 34.31 0.66 4.66
N GLN A 527 34.78 0.52 3.42
CA GLN A 527 35.52 1.59 2.75
C GLN A 527 34.58 2.69 2.24
N ILE A 528 35.07 3.93 2.19
CA ILE A 528 34.32 5.08 1.66
C ILE A 528 35.03 5.52 0.38
N PRO A 529 34.60 5.04 -0.80
CA PRO A 529 35.26 5.37 -2.06
C PRO A 529 35.01 6.85 -2.41
N SER A 530 35.98 7.45 -3.10
CA SER A 530 35.96 8.83 -3.53
C SER A 530 36.16 9.02 -5.04
N ILE A 531 35.56 10.08 -5.57
CA ILE A 531 35.61 10.48 -6.99
C ILE A 531 36.79 11.43 -7.17
N ASP A 532 37.90 10.92 -7.70
CA ASP A 532 39.03 11.73 -8.12
C ASP A 532 38.65 12.60 -9.33
N SER A 533 38.03 12.00 -10.34
CA SER A 533 37.65 12.69 -11.58
C SER A 533 36.33 12.19 -12.12
N PHE A 534 35.52 13.11 -12.64
CA PHE A 534 34.34 12.78 -13.43
C PHE A 534 34.25 13.77 -14.59
N VAL A 535 34.39 13.28 -15.81
CA VAL A 535 34.51 14.11 -17.01
C VAL A 535 33.57 13.65 -18.11
N ALA A 536 33.06 14.61 -18.87
CA ALA A 536 32.31 14.38 -20.10
C ALA A 536 33.20 14.75 -21.28
N VAL A 537 33.35 13.83 -22.22
CA VAL A 537 34.07 14.08 -23.47
C VAL A 537 33.04 14.29 -24.59
N PRO A 538 33.00 15.49 -25.21
CA PRO A 538 32.01 15.82 -26.23
C PRO A 538 32.34 15.19 -27.60
N ALA A 539 31.28 14.98 -28.38
CA ALA A 539 31.26 14.30 -29.68
C ALA A 539 32.29 14.78 -30.72
N LYS A 540 32.75 16.03 -30.66
CA LYS A 540 33.71 16.61 -31.63
C LYS A 540 35.11 16.00 -31.60
N LEU A 541 35.49 15.31 -30.53
CA LEU A 541 36.83 14.73 -30.37
C LEU A 541 36.93 13.25 -30.75
N ILE A 542 35.82 12.55 -30.96
CA ILE A 542 35.78 11.07 -30.97
C ILE A 542 35.16 10.48 -32.25
N GLY A 543 34.50 11.31 -33.07
CA GLY A 543 33.81 10.85 -34.27
C GLY A 543 32.45 10.22 -33.93
N ASN A 544 31.38 10.75 -34.54
CA ASN A 544 29.96 10.39 -34.35
C ASN A 544 29.36 10.74 -32.98
N GLY A 545 28.81 11.96 -32.86
CA GLY A 545 27.53 12.28 -32.20
C GLY A 545 27.21 11.77 -30.78
N ASN A 546 28.17 11.28 -30.01
CA ASN A 546 27.94 10.72 -28.67
C ASN A 546 28.69 11.52 -27.60
N VAL A 547 28.14 11.59 -26.39
CA VAL A 547 28.83 12.14 -25.20
C VAL A 547 29.26 10.98 -24.30
N GLN A 548 30.53 10.94 -23.95
CA GLN A 548 31.10 9.86 -23.11
C GLN A 548 31.43 10.37 -21.72
N PHE A 549 31.13 9.56 -20.72
CA PHE A 549 31.36 9.88 -19.32
C PHE A 549 32.41 8.95 -18.73
N PHE A 550 33.47 9.55 -18.18
CA PHE A 550 34.56 8.84 -17.54
C PHE A 550 34.66 9.21 -16.07
N LEU A 551 34.98 8.21 -15.25
CA LEU A 551 35.07 8.25 -13.80
C LEU A 551 36.43 7.69 -13.36
N THR A 552 37.17 8.44 -12.55
CA THR A 552 38.32 7.94 -11.81
C THR A 552 37.96 7.88 -10.34
N VAL A 553 38.27 6.75 -9.70
CA VAL A 553 38.01 6.50 -8.27
C VAL A 553 39.27 5.99 -7.59
N ASP A 554 39.38 6.31 -6.31
CA ASP A 554 40.51 5.93 -5.46
C ASP A 554 40.39 4.51 -4.88
N GLU A 555 39.20 3.90 -4.94
CA GLU A 555 38.91 2.52 -4.52
C GLU A 555 37.82 1.89 -5.40
N ASP A 556 37.79 0.55 -5.46
CA ASP A 556 36.73 -0.20 -6.15
C ASP A 556 35.35 0.13 -5.57
N CYS A 557 34.37 0.48 -6.41
CA CYS A 557 33.06 0.93 -5.93
C CYS A 557 31.90 0.60 -6.86
N TYR A 558 30.67 0.65 -6.34
CA TYR A 558 29.47 0.71 -7.16
C TYR A 558 29.25 2.13 -7.65
N TYR A 559 28.76 2.29 -8.89
CA TYR A 559 28.36 3.59 -9.42
C TYR A 559 26.95 3.56 -10.01
N GLN A 560 26.28 4.70 -9.97
CA GLN A 560 25.07 4.98 -10.76
C GLN A 560 25.16 6.37 -11.37
N ILE A 561 24.88 6.48 -12.67
CA ILE A 561 24.87 7.73 -13.41
C ILE A 561 23.49 8.00 -13.99
N TYR A 562 23.04 9.24 -13.83
CA TYR A 562 21.78 9.78 -14.32
C TYR A 562 22.05 10.99 -15.19
N ILE A 563 21.41 11.05 -16.35
CA ILE A 563 21.42 12.22 -17.22
C ILE A 563 20.07 12.92 -17.11
N TYR A 564 20.08 14.16 -16.66
CA TYR A 564 18.88 14.99 -16.55
C TYR A 564 18.82 16.03 -17.66
N ASP A 565 17.62 16.25 -18.21
CA ASP A 565 17.31 17.50 -18.90
C ASP A 565 17.07 18.64 -17.89
N LEU A 566 16.99 19.89 -18.36
CA LEU A 566 16.70 21.05 -17.50
C LEU A 566 15.34 20.99 -16.78
N ARG A 567 14.46 20.04 -17.13
CA ARG A 567 13.16 19.82 -16.49
C ARG A 567 13.23 18.75 -15.40
N GLY A 568 14.42 18.23 -15.10
CA GLY A 568 14.63 17.17 -14.11
C GLY A 568 14.20 15.79 -14.58
N ARG A 569 13.96 15.59 -15.89
CA ARG A 569 13.62 14.27 -16.44
C ARG A 569 14.89 13.49 -16.74
N ILE A 570 14.90 12.22 -16.35
CA ILE A 570 16.00 11.30 -16.66
C ILE A 570 15.90 10.92 -18.14
N VAL A 571 16.90 11.31 -18.92
CA VAL A 571 17.03 10.99 -20.36
C VAL A 571 18.11 9.95 -20.62
N GLY A 572 18.82 9.51 -19.58
CA GLY A 572 19.83 8.46 -19.64
C GLY A 572 20.16 7.93 -18.25
N TYR A 573 20.41 6.63 -18.13
CA TYR A 573 20.71 5.96 -16.87
C TYR A 573 21.61 4.75 -17.08
N GLN A 574 22.58 4.58 -16.18
CA GLN A 574 23.41 3.38 -16.10
C GLN A 574 23.84 3.13 -14.66
N LYS A 575 23.99 1.85 -14.30
CA LYS A 575 24.64 1.42 -13.06
C LYS A 575 25.72 0.40 -13.34
N GLY A 576 26.69 0.27 -12.45
CA GLY A 576 27.75 -0.71 -12.59
C GLY A 576 28.73 -0.66 -11.42
N THR A 577 29.91 -1.22 -11.65
CA THR A 577 31.05 -1.18 -10.75
C THR A 577 32.22 -0.51 -11.45
N ALA A 578 32.92 0.35 -10.73
CA ALA A 578 34.15 1.01 -11.18
C ALA A 578 35.33 0.42 -10.40
N LEU A 579 36.46 0.25 -11.09
CA LEU A 579 37.70 -0.23 -10.52
C LEU A 579 38.59 0.96 -10.14
N LYS A 580 39.51 0.76 -9.19
CA LYS A 580 40.59 1.71 -8.85
C LYS A 580 41.59 1.87 -10.01
N ILE A 581 41.13 2.51 -11.09
CA ILE A 581 41.90 2.82 -12.29
C ILE A 581 41.47 4.18 -12.83
N ASN A 582 42.35 4.78 -13.64
CA ASN A 582 42.05 6.04 -14.31
C ASN A 582 41.03 5.86 -15.44
N ASN A 583 40.08 6.79 -15.53
CA ASN A 583 39.13 6.90 -16.63
C ASN A 583 38.28 5.62 -16.86
N ASN A 584 37.69 5.08 -15.79
CA ASN A 584 36.61 4.11 -15.93
C ASN A 584 35.52 4.73 -16.77
N LEU A 585 35.05 3.96 -17.72
CA LEU A 585 34.08 4.44 -18.64
C LEU A 585 32.71 3.97 -18.21
N VAL A 586 31.89 4.93 -17.80
CA VAL A 586 30.69 4.65 -17.02
C VAL A 586 29.40 4.80 -17.80
N TYR A 587 29.40 5.61 -18.87
CA TYR A 587 28.24 5.79 -19.73
C TYR A 587 28.59 6.39 -21.09
N THR A 588 27.87 5.98 -22.13
CA THR A 588 27.86 6.66 -23.43
C THR A 588 26.44 7.06 -23.79
N LEU A 589 26.24 8.36 -23.93
CA LEU A 589 24.97 8.94 -24.28
C LEU A 589 24.91 9.16 -25.79
N ASN A 590 23.95 8.48 -26.43
CA ASN A 590 23.61 8.74 -27.82
C ASN A 590 22.89 10.09 -27.95
N SER A 591 23.60 11.13 -28.41
CA SER A 591 23.00 12.47 -28.48
C SER A 591 22.12 12.66 -29.72
N ALA A 592 22.05 11.71 -30.66
CA ALA A 592 21.16 11.77 -31.81
C ALA A 592 19.68 11.77 -31.38
N GLN A 593 19.38 11.04 -30.30
CA GLN A 593 18.04 10.89 -29.73
C GLN A 593 17.64 12.05 -28.80
N LEU A 594 18.57 12.96 -28.51
CA LEU A 594 18.34 14.10 -27.63
C LEU A 594 18.05 15.38 -28.42
N SER A 595 17.22 16.25 -27.85
CA SER A 595 17.00 17.60 -28.38
C SER A 595 18.20 18.49 -28.08
N ASN A 596 18.39 19.54 -28.89
CA ASN A 596 19.33 20.61 -28.56
C ASN A 596 18.99 21.19 -27.19
N GLY A 597 19.98 21.38 -26.33
CA GLY A 597 19.75 21.89 -24.98
C GLY A 597 20.88 21.59 -24.00
N LEU A 598 20.71 22.11 -22.78
CA LEU A 598 21.60 21.87 -21.65
C LEU A 598 21.13 20.63 -20.88
N TYR A 599 22.08 19.81 -20.46
CA TYR A 599 21.87 18.58 -19.71
C TYR A 599 22.84 18.55 -18.53
N THR A 600 22.51 17.76 -17.51
CA THR A 600 23.41 17.52 -16.37
C THR A 600 23.56 16.03 -16.17
N ALA A 601 24.81 15.55 -16.15
CA ALA A 601 25.12 14.19 -15.72
C ALA A 601 25.42 14.21 -14.23
N VAL A 602 24.80 13.32 -13.47
CA VAL A 602 25.04 13.13 -12.04
C VAL A 602 25.48 11.70 -11.83
N ILE A 603 26.68 11.50 -11.27
CA ILE A 603 27.17 10.19 -10.88
C ILE A 603 27.23 10.09 -9.36
N GLY A 604 26.72 9.00 -8.81
CA GLY A 604 26.91 8.60 -7.41
C GLY A 604 27.79 7.36 -7.34
N ILE A 605 28.68 7.29 -6.36
CA ILE A 605 29.49 6.11 -6.05
C ILE A 605 29.34 5.68 -4.60
N GLY A 606 29.57 4.41 -4.30
CA GLY A 606 29.57 3.90 -2.93
C GLY A 606 30.02 2.45 -2.79
N ASN A 607 30.21 2.01 -1.55
CA ASN A 607 30.59 0.63 -1.21
C ASN A 607 29.40 -0.34 -1.23
N SER A 608 28.18 0.14 -1.52
CA SER A 608 27.00 -0.70 -1.71
C SER A 608 26.21 -0.28 -2.97
N PRO A 609 25.48 -1.20 -3.62
CA PRO A 609 24.80 -0.91 -4.90
C PRO A 609 23.77 0.23 -4.84
N ASN A 610 23.24 0.50 -3.65
CA ASN A 610 22.16 1.47 -3.41
C ASN A 610 22.52 2.56 -2.38
N GLY A 611 23.74 2.53 -1.81
CA GLY A 611 24.20 3.49 -0.81
C GLY A 611 25.39 4.26 -1.35
N PHE A 612 25.16 5.51 -1.75
CA PHE A 612 26.20 6.38 -2.28
C PHE A 612 26.89 7.15 -1.16
N SER A 613 28.22 7.04 -1.10
CA SER A 613 29.08 7.84 -0.23
C SER A 613 29.40 9.20 -0.83
N GLN A 614 29.46 9.30 -2.16
CA GLN A 614 29.79 10.53 -2.85
C GLN A 614 29.02 10.65 -4.16
N SER A 615 28.75 11.88 -4.58
CA SER A 615 28.22 12.19 -5.90
C SER A 615 28.94 13.37 -6.52
N LYS A 616 29.03 13.38 -7.85
CA LYS A 616 29.56 14.50 -8.64
C LYS A 616 28.66 14.74 -9.83
N SER A 617 28.51 15.99 -10.23
CA SER A 617 27.73 16.35 -11.40
C SER A 617 28.54 17.21 -12.35
N ILE A 618 28.24 17.07 -13.65
CA ILE A 618 28.82 17.91 -14.70
C ILE A 618 27.72 18.34 -15.67
N PRO A 619 27.62 19.65 -15.96
CA PRO A 619 26.75 20.14 -17.02
C PRO A 619 27.41 19.93 -18.38
N PHE A 620 26.59 19.69 -19.41
CA PHE A 620 27.04 19.62 -20.80
C PHE A 620 25.93 20.06 -21.75
N VAL A 621 26.29 20.49 -22.96
CA VAL A 621 25.34 20.97 -23.98
C VAL A 621 25.33 19.99 -25.14
N VAL A 622 24.13 19.65 -25.63
CA VAL A 622 23.93 18.99 -26.91
C VAL A 622 23.54 20.05 -27.93
N VAL A 623 24.35 20.20 -28.98
CA VAL A 623 24.08 21.06 -30.14
C VAL A 623 24.21 20.18 -31.39
N LYS A 624 23.12 19.97 -32.11
CA LYS A 624 23.10 19.31 -33.42
C LYS A 624 23.66 20.20 -34.51
#